data_AF-A0A2A3VHJ5-F1
#
_entry.id   AF-A0A2A3VHJ5-F1
#
_cell.length_a   1.000
_cell.length_b   1.000
_cell.length_c   1.000
_cell.angle_alpha   90.00
_cell.angle_beta   90.00
_cell.angle_gamma   90.00
#
_symmetry.space_group_name_H-M   'P 1'
#
loop_
_entity.id
_entity.type
_entity.pdbx_description
1 polymer ?
#
loop_
_entity_poly.entity_id
_entity_poly.type
_entity_poly.pdbx_seq_one_letter_code
_entity_poly.pdbx_strand_id
1 'polypeptide(L)'
;MDAKRNSLRRHVVTAALLCAVAWSGHALASGPATAEAVDPSYPAARGHEAPWLEPIERSHPIRRMSSLKSEYRRIRELRRTQIQPEYERRVAEGEDDADAWREATLREVARRDLRDLRARLER
;
A
#
# COMPACT_ATOMS: atom_id res chain seq x y z
N MET A 1 31.70 -35.75 30.02
CA MET A 1 32.86 -34.95 30.50
C MET A 1 34.06 -35.35 29.68
N ASP A 2 34.81 -34.52 28.98
CA ASP A 2 34.70 -33.13 28.58
C ASP A 2 35.81 -32.96 27.55
N ALA A 3 35.59 -32.16 26.52
CA ALA A 3 36.52 -31.09 26.11
C ALA A 3 36.62 -30.88 24.59
N LYS A 4 36.33 -29.63 24.22
CA LYS A 4 37.05 -28.83 23.23
C LYS A 4 36.97 -29.30 21.78
N ARG A 5 35.90 -28.90 21.11
CA ARG A 5 36.02 -28.40 19.73
C ARG A 5 35.79 -26.91 19.76
N ASN A 6 36.89 -26.18 19.81
CA ASN A 6 36.88 -24.75 19.56
C ASN A 6 38.13 -24.40 18.77
N SER A 7 37.96 -23.41 17.88
CA SER A 7 39.01 -22.73 17.14
C SER A 7 39.61 -23.47 15.94
N LEU A 8 39.73 -22.87 14.76
CA LEU A 8 39.47 -21.52 14.29
C LEU A 8 39.97 -21.49 12.83
N ARG A 9 39.43 -20.57 12.02
CA ARG A 9 40.08 -19.95 10.82
C ARG A 9 39.96 -20.74 9.50
N ARG A 10 39.76 -20.11 8.34
CA ARG A 10 39.61 -18.70 7.94
C ARG A 10 39.12 -18.70 6.48
N HIS A 11 38.25 -17.73 6.17
CA HIS A 11 38.07 -16.96 4.93
C HIS A 11 38.48 -17.55 3.58
N VAL A 12 37.59 -17.43 2.57
CA VAL A 12 37.76 -16.56 1.37
C VAL A 12 36.50 -16.74 0.49
N VAL A 13 35.68 -15.68 0.31
CA VAL A 13 35.41 -14.95 -0.97
C VAL A 13 35.05 -15.91 -2.14
N THR A 14 33.93 -15.84 -2.87
CA THR A 14 33.51 -14.75 -3.76
C THR A 14 32.21 -15.16 -4.46
N ALA A 15 31.34 -14.17 -4.71
CA ALA A 15 30.15 -14.27 -5.55
C ALA A 15 30.48 -14.53 -7.04
N ALA A 16 29.60 -15.22 -7.75
CA ALA A 16 29.41 -15.02 -9.20
C ALA A 16 28.00 -15.46 -9.62
N LEU A 17 27.19 -14.45 -9.85
CA LEU A 17 25.92 -14.41 -10.56
C LEU A 17 26.17 -14.79 -12.04
N LEU A 18 25.44 -15.74 -12.62
CA LEU A 18 25.29 -15.80 -14.09
C LEU A 18 23.87 -16.17 -14.50
N CYS A 19 23.31 -15.26 -15.28
CA CYS A 19 22.01 -15.28 -15.91
C CYS A 19 21.86 -16.42 -16.92
N ALA A 20 20.67 -17.01 -16.98
CA ALA A 20 20.17 -17.61 -18.21
C ALA A 20 18.71 -17.17 -18.41
N VAL A 21 18.56 -16.13 -19.23
CA VAL A 21 17.29 -15.77 -19.87
C VAL A 21 17.00 -16.85 -20.90
N ALA A 22 15.96 -17.66 -20.66
CA ALA A 22 15.37 -18.51 -21.69
C ALA A 22 13.99 -17.95 -22.03
N TRP A 23 13.96 -17.10 -23.06
CA TRP A 23 12.74 -16.82 -23.81
C TRP A 23 12.25 -18.13 -24.42
N SER A 24 11.17 -18.68 -23.88
CA SER A 24 10.40 -19.74 -24.53
C SER A 24 9.06 -19.15 -24.94
N GLY A 25 9.02 -18.63 -26.16
CA GLY A 25 7.77 -18.41 -26.86
C GLY A 25 7.15 -19.76 -27.20
N HIS A 26 5.96 -20.03 -26.67
CA HIS A 26 5.04 -21.02 -27.20
C HIS A 26 3.66 -20.36 -27.29
N ALA A 27 3.32 -19.99 -28.52
CA ALA A 27 1.95 -19.70 -28.91
C ALA A 27 1.21 -21.02 -29.08
N LEU A 28 0.14 -21.25 -28.30
CA LEU A 28 -1.17 -21.73 -28.74
C LEU A 28 -1.98 -22.29 -27.56
N ALA A 29 -3.26 -21.94 -27.60
CA ALA A 29 -4.41 -22.62 -27.02
C ALA A 29 -4.87 -22.25 -25.59
N SER A 30 -6.14 -21.83 -25.57
CA SER A 30 -7.13 -21.87 -24.48
C SER A 30 -6.94 -20.97 -23.26
N GLY A 31 -7.78 -19.94 -23.18
CA GLY A 31 -8.27 -19.43 -21.89
C GLY A 31 -8.96 -20.54 -21.09
N PRO A 32 -9.17 -20.36 -19.78
CA PRO A 32 -9.88 -19.19 -19.25
C PRO A 32 -8.96 -18.24 -18.50
N ALA A 33 -9.42 -16.99 -18.40
CA ALA A 33 -8.84 -15.95 -17.58
C ALA A 33 -8.43 -16.51 -16.21
N THR A 34 -7.13 -16.47 -15.94
CA THR A 34 -6.61 -16.37 -14.58
C THR A 34 -7.23 -15.11 -13.99
N ALA A 35 -8.40 -15.26 -13.39
CA ALA A 35 -8.90 -14.32 -12.41
C ALA A 35 -7.78 -14.20 -11.40
N GLU A 36 -7.18 -13.00 -11.38
CA GLU A 36 -6.21 -12.58 -10.40
C GLU A 36 -6.68 -13.10 -9.05
N ALA A 37 -5.79 -13.78 -8.35
CA ALA A 37 -5.98 -14.12 -6.95
C ALA A 37 -6.10 -12.79 -6.19
N VAL A 38 -7.32 -12.26 -6.13
CA VAL A 38 -7.74 -11.27 -5.15
C VAL A 38 -7.56 -11.98 -3.83
N ASP A 39 -6.52 -11.60 -3.09
CA ASP A 39 -6.32 -12.05 -1.71
C ASP A 39 -7.63 -11.80 -0.94
N PRO A 40 -8.36 -12.86 -0.53
CA PRO A 40 -9.62 -12.73 0.18
C PRO A 40 -9.43 -12.34 1.65
N SER A 41 -8.20 -12.08 2.10
CA SER A 41 -7.89 -11.75 3.50
C SER A 41 -8.21 -10.32 3.91
N TYR A 42 -8.84 -9.52 3.05
CA TYR A 42 -9.51 -8.31 3.50
C TYR A 42 -10.97 -8.65 3.77
N PRO A 43 -11.40 -8.88 5.03
CA PRO A 43 -12.82 -8.92 5.32
C PRO A 43 -13.40 -7.60 4.85
N ALA A 44 -14.20 -7.65 3.78
CA ALA A 44 -15.09 -6.59 3.41
C ALA A 44 -15.91 -6.29 4.66
N ALA A 45 -15.54 -5.24 5.38
CA ALA A 45 -16.23 -4.75 6.55
C ALA A 45 -17.66 -4.44 6.12
N ARG A 46 -18.54 -5.43 6.28
CA ARG A 46 -19.98 -5.29 6.05
C ARG A 46 -20.47 -4.27 7.08
N GLY A 47 -20.79 -3.07 6.63
CA GLY A 47 -21.65 -2.14 7.37
C GLY A 47 -21.00 -0.87 7.93
N HIS A 48 -19.68 -0.69 7.84
CA HIS A 48 -19.07 0.63 8.05
C HIS A 48 -18.67 1.21 6.71
N GLU A 49 -19.52 2.10 6.19
CA GLU A 49 -19.13 3.02 5.14
C GLU A 49 -17.83 3.71 5.59
N ALA A 50 -16.73 3.49 4.86
CA ALA A 50 -15.42 4.00 5.21
C ALA A 50 -15.32 5.45 4.74
N PRO A 51 -15.50 6.47 5.62
CA PRO A 51 -15.60 7.87 5.19
C PRO A 51 -14.32 8.37 4.50
N TRP A 52 -13.17 7.76 4.82
CA TRP A 52 -11.89 8.05 4.17
C TRP A 52 -11.77 7.53 2.73
N LEU A 53 -12.75 6.75 2.25
CA LEU A 53 -12.85 6.30 0.85
C LEU A 53 -13.86 7.10 0.03
N GLU A 54 -14.62 8.00 0.66
CA GLU A 54 -15.56 8.86 -0.05
C GLU A 54 -14.83 9.78 -1.03
N PRO A 55 -15.39 10.02 -2.24
CA PRO A 55 -14.80 10.96 -3.19
C PRO A 55 -14.63 12.36 -2.59
N ILE A 56 -13.56 13.06 -2.97
CA ILE A 56 -13.34 14.45 -2.54
C ILE A 56 -14.46 15.33 -3.11
N GLU A 57 -15.25 15.95 -2.24
CA GLU A 57 -16.29 16.89 -2.66
C GLU A 57 -15.69 18.02 -3.52
N ARG A 58 -16.37 18.33 -4.62
CA ARG A 58 -15.94 19.35 -5.59
C ARG A 58 -16.40 20.74 -5.20
N SER A 59 -16.33 21.09 -3.92
CA SER A 59 -16.84 22.36 -3.41
C SER A 59 -16.15 23.56 -4.07
N HIS A 60 -14.88 23.45 -4.46
CA HIS A 60 -14.12 24.56 -5.07
C HIS A 60 -13.25 24.16 -6.28
N PRO A 61 -13.23 24.95 -7.37
CA PRO A 61 -12.33 24.71 -8.50
C PRO A 61 -10.87 24.96 -8.10
N ILE A 62 -9.97 24.05 -8.50
CA ILE A 62 -8.52 24.20 -8.27
C ILE A 62 -7.93 24.86 -9.51
N ARG A 63 -7.57 26.15 -9.42
CA ARG A 63 -7.11 26.94 -10.58
C ARG A 63 -5.59 27.15 -10.65
N ARG A 64 -4.85 26.82 -9.57
CA ARG A 64 -3.41 27.09 -9.44
C ARG A 64 -2.72 25.94 -8.71
N MET A 65 -1.43 25.74 -9.00
CA MET A 65 -0.62 24.70 -8.35
C MET A 65 -0.47 24.91 -6.84
N SER A 66 -0.40 26.15 -6.36
CA SER A 66 -0.38 26.46 -4.93
C SER A 66 -1.66 26.01 -4.23
N SER A 67 -2.82 26.18 -4.87
CA SER A 67 -4.11 25.69 -4.37
C SER A 67 -4.17 24.17 -4.31
N LEU A 68 -3.55 23.48 -5.27
CA LEU A 68 -3.45 22.01 -5.25
C LEU A 68 -2.75 21.50 -3.98
N LYS A 69 -1.60 22.10 -3.65
CA LYS A 69 -0.79 21.69 -2.49
C LYS A 69 -1.54 21.92 -1.17
N SER A 70 -2.20 23.08 -1.05
CA SER A 70 -3.02 23.41 0.13
C SER A 70 -4.21 22.47 0.26
N GLU A 71 -4.92 22.21 -0.83
CA GLU A 71 -6.08 21.31 -0.83
C GLU A 71 -5.67 19.87 -0.50
N TYR A 72 -4.55 19.39 -1.06
CA TYR A 72 -4.02 18.07 -0.73
C TYR A 72 -3.65 17.95 0.76
N ARG A 73 -3.05 18.99 1.34
CA ARG A 73 -2.74 19.00 2.78
C ARG A 73 -4.01 18.92 3.62
N ARG A 74 -5.02 19.74 3.30
CA ARG A 74 -6.31 19.75 3.98
C ARG A 74 -6.99 18.38 3.92
N ILE A 75 -7.02 17.74 2.74
CA ILE A 75 -7.62 16.42 2.56
C ILE A 75 -6.85 15.37 3.37
N ARG A 76 -5.52 15.37 3.35
CA ARG A 76 -4.74 14.41 4.17
C ARG A 76 -5.02 14.53 5.66
N GLU A 77 -5.24 15.72 6.17
CA GLU A 77 -5.62 15.94 7.56
C GLU A 77 -7.02 15.39 7.84
N LEU A 78 -8.00 15.69 6.98
CA LEU A 78 -9.35 15.14 7.07
C LEU A 78 -9.33 13.60 7.08
N ARG A 79 -8.59 12.96 6.17
CA ARG A 79 -8.49 11.49 6.10
C ARG A 79 -7.92 10.87 7.36
N ARG A 80 -6.94 11.52 7.99
CA ARG A 80 -6.38 11.07 9.27
C ARG A 80 -7.43 11.11 10.38
N THR A 81 -8.21 12.19 10.45
CA THR A 81 -9.32 12.30 11.41
C THR A 81 -10.40 11.25 11.14
N GLN A 82 -10.75 11.02 9.88
CA GLN A 82 -11.75 10.01 9.49
C GLN A 82 -11.33 8.57 9.82
N ILE A 83 -10.03 8.26 9.69
CA ILE A 83 -9.45 6.93 9.99
C ILE A 83 -9.29 6.70 11.50
N GLN A 84 -9.20 7.77 12.29
CA GLN A 84 -8.85 7.69 13.72
C GLN A 84 -9.76 6.76 14.55
N PRO A 85 -11.11 6.80 14.45
CA PRO A 85 -11.97 5.92 15.25
C PRO A 85 -11.78 4.44 14.93
N GLU A 86 -11.54 4.14 13.66
CA GLU A 86 -11.32 2.79 13.15
C GLU A 86 -9.94 2.26 13.58
N TYR A 87 -8.93 3.13 13.60
CA TYR A 87 -7.62 2.84 14.16
C TYR A 87 -7.74 2.50 15.65
N GLU A 88 -8.43 3.31 16.44
CA GLU A 88 -8.64 3.07 17.87
C GLU A 88 -9.35 1.73 18.14
N ARG A 89 -10.33 1.37 17.30
CA ARG A 89 -10.97 0.04 17.39
C ARG A 89 -9.96 -1.08 17.14
N ARG A 90 -9.09 -0.94 16.13
CA ARG A 90 -8.05 -1.94 15.84
C ARG A 90 -6.96 -2.01 16.89
N VAL A 91 -6.59 -0.89 17.52
CA VAL A 91 -5.61 -0.88 18.62
C VAL A 91 -6.08 -1.77 19.78
N ALA A 92 -7.40 -1.85 20.02
CA ALA A 92 -7.96 -2.77 21.02
C ALA A 92 -7.81 -4.26 20.64
N GLU A 93 -7.59 -4.57 19.36
CA GLU A 93 -7.36 -5.92 18.83
C GLU A 93 -5.85 -6.25 18.70
N GLY A 94 -5.03 -5.23 18.45
CA GLY A 94 -3.56 -5.32 18.40
C GLY A 94 -2.93 -4.03 17.86
N GLU A 95 -1.97 -3.45 18.59
CA GLU A 95 -1.37 -2.15 18.26
C GLU A 95 -0.52 -2.21 16.97
N ASP A 96 0.37 -3.18 16.84
CA ASP A 96 1.26 -3.32 15.67
C ASP A 96 0.47 -3.48 14.35
N ASP A 97 -0.57 -4.32 14.39
CA ASP A 97 -1.45 -4.55 13.23
C ASP A 97 -2.30 -3.32 12.91
N ALA A 98 -2.74 -2.57 13.93
CA ALA A 98 -3.46 -1.32 13.75
C ALA A 98 -2.60 -0.24 13.09
N ASP A 99 -1.34 -0.13 13.49
CA ASP A 99 -0.37 0.81 12.90
C ASP A 99 -0.06 0.46 11.45
N ALA A 100 0.23 -0.82 11.17
CA ALA A 100 0.47 -1.31 9.82
C ALA A 100 -0.74 -1.04 8.91
N TRP A 101 -1.95 -1.32 9.42
CA TRP A 101 -3.20 -1.02 8.72
C TRP A 101 -3.37 0.48 8.46
N ARG A 102 -3.11 1.34 9.46
CA ARG A 102 -3.26 2.80 9.34
C ARG A 102 -2.31 3.35 8.29
N GLU A 103 -1.06 2.92 8.30
CA GLU A 103 -0.06 3.37 7.34
C GLU A 103 -0.42 2.94 5.91
N ALA A 104 -0.75 1.66 5.72
CA ALA A 104 -1.14 1.11 4.43
C ALA A 104 -2.39 1.83 3.87
N THR A 105 -3.40 2.05 4.70
CA THR A 105 -4.64 2.72 4.34
C THR A 105 -4.39 4.17 3.95
N LEU A 106 -3.66 4.94 4.77
CA LEU A 106 -3.33 6.33 4.47
C LEU A 106 -2.51 6.46 3.17
N ARG A 107 -1.64 5.51 2.88
CA ARG A 107 -0.83 5.48 1.65
C ARG A 107 -1.70 5.25 0.41
N GLU A 108 -2.64 4.31 0.46
CA GLU A 108 -3.59 4.05 -0.63
C GLU A 108 -4.50 5.26 -0.86
N VAL A 109 -5.12 5.78 0.20
CA VAL A 109 -6.00 6.95 0.13
C VAL A 109 -5.26 8.16 -0.45
N ALA A 110 -4.02 8.42 -0.01
CA ALA A 110 -3.22 9.52 -0.54
C ALA A 110 -2.92 9.38 -2.05
N ARG A 111 -2.66 8.16 -2.54
CA ARG A 111 -2.47 7.91 -3.98
C ARG A 111 -3.73 8.22 -4.77
N ARG A 112 -4.88 7.76 -4.28
CA ARG A 112 -6.20 8.03 -4.88
C ARG A 112 -6.52 9.52 -4.90
N ASP A 113 -6.41 10.19 -3.75
CA ASP A 113 -6.72 11.61 -3.60
C ASP A 113 -5.81 12.48 -4.51
N LEU A 114 -4.52 12.16 -4.63
CA LEU A 114 -3.61 12.86 -5.55
C LEU A 114 -3.99 12.70 -7.02
N ARG A 115 -4.40 11.49 -7.43
CA ARG A 115 -4.87 11.24 -8.79
C ARG A 115 -6.12 12.07 -9.09
N ASP A 116 -7.08 12.08 -8.16
CA ASP A 116 -8.34 12.81 -8.31
C ASP A 116 -8.13 14.32 -8.35
N LEU A 117 -7.21 14.84 -7.51
CA LEU A 117 -6.84 16.25 -7.49
C LEU A 117 -6.12 16.68 -8.78
N ARG A 118 -5.23 15.85 -9.34
CA ARG A 118 -4.57 16.12 -10.64
C ARG A 118 -5.58 16.15 -11.79
N ALA A 119 -6.49 15.19 -11.83
CA ALA A 119 -7.58 15.15 -12.81
C ALA A 119 -8.56 16.34 -12.69
N ARG A 120 -8.52 17.10 -11.59
CA ARG A 120 -9.28 18.37 -11.44
C ARG A 120 -8.52 19.58 -11.97
N LEU A 121 -7.19 19.56 -12.00
CA LEU A 121 -6.38 20.63 -12.59
C LEU A 121 -6.39 20.62 -14.12
N GLU A 122 -6.53 19.43 -14.72
CA GLU A 122 -6.54 19.24 -16.18
C GLU A 122 -7.87 19.61 -16.84
N ARG A 123 -8.90 19.95 -16.05
CA ARG A 123 -10.24 20.33 -16.51
C ARG A 123 -10.45 21.83 -16.38
#